data_AF-A0A920JNZ3-F1
#
_entry.id   AF-A0A920JNZ3-F1
#
_cell.length_a   1.000
_cell.length_b   1.000
_cell.length_c   1.000
_cell.angle_alpha   90.00
_cell.angle_beta   90.00
_cell.angle_gamma   90.00
#
_symmetry.space_group_name_H-M   'P 1'
#
loop_
_entity.id
_entity.type
_entity.pdbx_description
1 polymer ?
#
loop_
_entity_poly.entity_id
_entity_poly.type
_entity_poly.pdbx_seq_one_letter_code
_entity_poly.pdbx_strand_id
1 'polypeptide(L)'
;MLKGYICDTRSLINKTVSSSNVIFEGAQGTMLDVDHGTYPFLTSSIQLLRTIVRTGMGQSSELLTRITKAYTTRVGHGPFPSELKMKLVRIWQTGVAKLEQQQVVTEDADG
;
A
#
# COMPACT_ATOMS: atom_id res chain seq x y z
N MET A 1 -5.22 -21.55 16.83
CA MET A 1 -6.19 -20.47 16.54
C MET A 1 -6.38 -20.16 15.05
N LEU A 2 -5.48 -20.53 14.11
CA LEU A 2 -5.65 -20.19 12.67
C LEU A 2 -6.48 -21.17 11.83
N LYS A 3 -6.75 -22.38 12.33
CA LYS A 3 -7.31 -23.48 11.54
C LYS A 3 -8.64 -23.16 10.82
N GLY A 4 -9.47 -22.26 11.38
CA GLY A 4 -10.76 -21.87 10.79
C GLY A 4 -10.68 -20.89 9.62
N TYR A 5 -9.52 -20.28 9.36
CA TYR A 5 -9.33 -19.27 8.31
C TYR A 5 -8.53 -19.79 7.10
N ILE A 6 -7.94 -20.97 7.21
CA ILE A 6 -7.16 -21.58 6.13
C ILE A 6 -8.15 -22.18 5.12
N CYS A 7 -8.06 -21.74 3.88
CA CYS A 7 -8.87 -22.25 2.78
C CYS A 7 -8.14 -22.11 1.44
N ASP A 8 -8.68 -22.75 0.39
CA ASP A 8 -8.26 -22.46 -0.98
C ASP A 8 -8.76 -21.07 -1.38
N THR A 9 -7.86 -20.09 -1.24
CA THR A 9 -8.13 -18.69 -1.56
C THR A 9 -8.42 -18.47 -3.04
N ARG A 10 -7.91 -19.31 -3.94
CA ARG A 10 -8.16 -19.18 -5.38
C ARG A 10 -9.62 -19.50 -5.71
N SER A 11 -10.14 -20.60 -5.18
CA SER A 11 -11.56 -20.96 -5.35
C SER A 11 -12.47 -19.89 -4.74
N LEU A 12 -12.11 -19.35 -3.56
CA LEU A 12 -12.84 -18.27 -2.91
C LEU A 12 -12.89 -17.01 -3.78
N ILE A 13 -11.73 -16.50 -4.20
CA ILE A 13 -11.62 -15.28 -5.02
C ILE A 13 -12.40 -15.43 -6.33
N ASN A 14 -12.26 -16.57 -7.03
CA ASN A 14 -12.97 -16.80 -8.29
C ASN A 14 -14.49 -16.72 -8.13
N LYS A 15 -15.04 -17.26 -7.03
CA LYS A 15 -16.47 -17.19 -6.73
C LYS A 15 -16.87 -15.74 -6.40
N THR A 16 -16.12 -15.09 -5.51
CA THR A 16 -16.46 -13.75 -5.01
C THR A 16 -16.41 -12.68 -6.10
N VAL A 17 -15.40 -12.72 -6.98
CA VAL A 17 -15.28 -11.77 -8.11
C VAL A 17 -16.48 -11.89 -9.07
N SER A 18 -17.08 -13.08 -9.20
CA SER A 18 -18.26 -13.27 -10.06
C SER A 18 -19.57 -12.79 -9.43
N SER A 19 -19.63 -12.68 -8.11
CA SER A 19 -20.87 -12.41 -7.37
C SER A 19 -20.90 -11.06 -6.65
N SER A 20 -19.77 -10.34 -6.60
CA SER A 20 -19.65 -9.12 -5.80
C SER A 20 -18.48 -8.24 -6.27
N ASN A 21 -18.51 -6.97 -5.86
CA ASN A 21 -17.40 -6.05 -6.08
C ASN A 21 -16.25 -6.38 -5.12
N VAL A 22 -15.06 -6.62 -5.68
CA VAL A 22 -13.85 -6.96 -4.92
C VAL A 22 -12.81 -5.86 -5.09
N ILE A 23 -12.18 -5.48 -3.98
CA ILE A 23 -11.04 -4.57 -3.97
C ILE A 23 -9.78 -5.38 -3.68
N PHE A 24 -8.75 -5.19 -4.51
CA PHE A 24 -7.42 -5.73 -4.26
C PHE A 24 -6.55 -4.64 -3.66
N GLU A 25 -6.17 -4.82 -2.40
CA GLU A 25 -5.28 -3.91 -1.69
C GLU A 25 -3.81 -4.27 -1.97
N GLY A 26 -3.05 -3.31 -2.47
CA GLY A 26 -1.61 -3.46 -2.61
C GLY A 26 -0.92 -3.19 -1.28
N ALA A 27 0.09 -3.97 -0.95
CA ALA A 27 0.98 -3.68 0.16
C ALA A 27 2.17 -2.82 -0.31
N GLN A 28 2.66 -1.94 0.55
CA GLN A 28 3.86 -1.12 0.32
C GLN A 28 3.74 -0.18 -0.90
N GLY A 29 4.87 0.41 -1.33
CA GLY A 29 4.93 1.36 -2.44
C GLY A 29 5.84 0.88 -3.56
N THR A 30 5.65 1.40 -4.78
CA THR A 30 6.40 0.99 -5.98
C THR A 30 7.93 1.14 -5.84
N MET A 31 8.43 2.08 -5.04
CA MET A 31 9.89 2.22 -4.81
C MET A 31 10.51 1.09 -3.96
N LEU A 32 9.68 0.22 -3.40
CA LEU A 32 10.06 -1.00 -2.67
C LEU A 32 9.82 -2.27 -3.51
N ASP A 33 9.39 -2.15 -4.76
CA ASP A 33 9.23 -3.27 -5.69
C ASP A 33 10.56 -3.99 -5.94
N VAL A 34 10.56 -5.32 -5.99
CA VAL A 34 11.79 -6.11 -6.19
C VAL A 34 12.48 -5.84 -7.54
N ASP A 35 11.70 -5.56 -8.58
CA ASP A 35 12.23 -5.37 -9.94
C ASP A 35 12.51 -3.90 -10.25
N HIS A 36 11.68 -2.99 -9.70
CA HIS A 36 11.69 -1.56 -10.07
C HIS A 36 12.02 -0.61 -8.91
N GLY A 37 12.31 -1.16 -7.73
CA GLY A 37 12.61 -0.39 -6.53
C GLY A 37 14.08 0.01 -6.41
N THR A 38 14.41 0.65 -5.29
CA THR A 38 15.78 1.10 -4.99
C THR A 38 16.65 -0.04 -4.43
N TYR A 39 17.03 -1.00 -5.29
CA TYR A 39 17.85 -2.16 -4.90
C TYR A 39 19.17 -1.70 -4.26
N PRO A 40 19.64 -2.35 -3.17
CA PRO A 40 19.08 -3.50 -2.45
C PRO A 40 18.10 -3.15 -1.30
N PHE A 41 17.67 -1.90 -1.19
CA PHE A 41 16.91 -1.38 -0.04
C PHE A 41 15.40 -1.42 -0.25
N LEU A 42 14.90 -2.62 -0.56
CA LEU A 42 13.54 -2.88 -1.01
C LEU A 42 13.01 -4.20 -0.40
N THR A 43 11.75 -4.54 -0.63
CA THR A 43 11.21 -5.85 -0.22
C THR A 43 11.44 -6.89 -1.31
N SER A 44 11.34 -8.17 -0.95
CA SER A 44 11.57 -9.29 -1.89
C SER A 44 10.33 -9.67 -2.72
N SER A 45 9.33 -8.78 -2.83
CA SER A 45 8.09 -9.05 -3.56
C SER A 45 7.85 -8.00 -4.65
N ILE A 46 6.94 -8.32 -5.56
CA ILE A 46 6.43 -7.37 -6.55
C ILE A 46 5.37 -6.52 -5.86
N GLN A 47 5.43 -5.20 -6.05
CA GLN A 47 4.52 -4.16 -5.55
C GLN A 47 3.65 -3.57 -6.67
N LEU A 48 3.93 -3.91 -7.93
CA LEU A 48 3.09 -3.52 -9.04
C LEU A 48 1.73 -4.24 -8.99
N LEU A 49 0.68 -3.53 -8.57
CA LEU A 49 -0.63 -4.11 -8.25
C LEU A 49 -1.21 -4.96 -9.39
N ARG A 50 -1.12 -4.50 -10.64
CA ARG A 50 -1.60 -5.27 -11.80
C ARG A 50 -0.90 -6.61 -11.93
N THR A 51 0.40 -6.65 -11.66
CA THR A 51 1.19 -7.89 -11.71
C THR A 51 0.79 -8.80 -10.55
N ILE A 52 0.70 -8.30 -9.31
CA ILE A 52 0.32 -9.11 -8.15
C ILE A 52 -1.08 -9.71 -8.31
N VAL A 53 -2.07 -8.93 -8.75
CA VAL A 53 -3.44 -9.42 -8.95
C VAL A 53 -3.46 -10.51 -10.03
N ARG A 54 -2.65 -10.35 -11.08
CA ARG A 54 -2.52 -11.33 -12.16
C ARG A 54 -1.79 -12.59 -11.72
N THR A 55 -0.60 -12.48 -11.16
CA THR A 55 0.28 -13.62 -10.87
C THR A 55 -0.05 -14.26 -9.53
N GLY A 56 -0.37 -13.46 -8.51
CA GLY A 56 -0.68 -13.92 -7.17
C GLY A 56 -2.11 -14.38 -6.98
N MET A 57 -3.08 -13.81 -7.70
CA MET A 57 -4.51 -14.16 -7.55
C MET A 57 -5.14 -14.74 -8.82
N GLY A 58 -4.47 -14.66 -9.98
CA GLY A 58 -4.99 -15.13 -11.27
C GLY A 58 -6.20 -14.36 -11.76
N GLN A 59 -6.32 -13.09 -11.37
CA GLN A 59 -7.41 -12.20 -11.75
C GLN A 59 -6.87 -11.02 -12.57
N SER A 60 -7.76 -10.25 -13.20
CA SER A 60 -7.40 -9.00 -13.85
C SER A 60 -8.32 -7.90 -13.34
N SER A 61 -7.75 -6.76 -12.95
CA SER A 61 -8.53 -5.57 -12.60
C SER A 61 -8.56 -4.59 -13.76
N GLU A 62 -9.72 -4.01 -14.03
CA GLU A 62 -9.87 -2.96 -15.04
C GLU A 62 -9.43 -1.61 -14.45
N LEU A 63 -9.94 -1.30 -13.25
CA LEU A 63 -9.62 -0.08 -12.51
C LEU A 63 -8.36 -0.25 -11.64
N LEU A 64 -7.54 0.80 -11.60
CA LEU A 64 -6.34 0.90 -10.77
C LEU A 64 -6.26 2.29 -10.15
N THR A 65 -6.38 2.36 -8.82
CA THR A 65 -6.18 3.61 -8.06
C THR A 65 -4.76 3.65 -7.50
N ARG A 66 -4.06 4.78 -7.68
CA ARG A 66 -2.71 5.01 -7.14
C ARG A 66 -2.78 6.07 -6.06
N ILE A 67 -2.23 5.76 -4.89
CA ILE A 67 -2.16 6.69 -3.76
C ILE A 67 -0.75 7.26 -3.71
N THR A 68 -0.62 8.59 -3.62
CA THR A 68 0.66 9.27 -3.44
C THR A 68 0.50 10.35 -2.37
N LYS A 69 1.45 10.44 -1.44
CA LYS A 69 1.47 11.49 -0.43
C LYS A 69 1.95 12.81 -1.05
N ALA A 70 1.47 13.94 -0.53
CA ALA A 70 1.94 15.27 -0.95
C ALA A 70 3.44 15.52 -0.67
N TYR A 71 4.05 14.68 0.16
CA TYR A 71 5.46 14.68 0.49
C TYR A 71 5.99 13.23 0.52
N THR A 72 7.27 13.05 0.22
CA THR A 72 7.91 11.73 0.22
C THR A 72 8.50 11.41 1.60
N THR A 73 8.36 10.16 2.04
CA THR A 73 9.00 9.64 3.26
C THR A 73 9.58 8.26 2.98
N ARG A 74 10.64 7.89 3.67
CA ARG A 74 11.25 6.57 3.61
C ARG A 74 11.42 6.01 5.01
N VAL A 75 11.13 4.72 5.17
CA VAL A 75 11.53 3.93 6.34
C VAL A 75 12.68 3.02 5.89
N GLY A 76 13.76 2.97 6.67
CA GLY A 76 14.97 2.24 6.32
C GLY A 76 15.98 3.06 5.51
N HIS A 77 17.13 2.44 5.22
CA HIS A 77 18.27 3.07 4.53
C HIS A 77 18.08 3.07 3.00
N GLY A 78 18.94 3.80 2.30
CA GLY A 78 19.04 3.81 0.83
C GLY A 78 18.92 5.21 0.24
N PRO A 79 19.14 5.37 -1.08
CA PRO A 79 19.17 6.68 -1.71
C PRO A 79 17.82 7.38 -1.60
N PHE A 80 17.82 8.62 -1.12
CA PHE A 80 16.62 9.44 -1.01
C PHE A 80 16.88 10.85 -1.55
N PRO A 81 16.71 11.07 -2.88
CA PRO A 81 17.15 12.31 -3.54
C PRO A 81 16.51 13.59 -3.00
N SER A 82 15.27 13.50 -2.49
CA SER A 82 14.51 14.63 -1.94
C SER A 82 14.55 14.71 -0.41
N GLU A 83 15.47 14.01 0.25
CA GLU A 83 15.60 14.05 1.70
C GLU A 83 15.90 15.48 2.20
N LEU A 84 15.08 15.97 3.14
CA LEU A 84 15.25 17.30 3.73
C LEU A 84 16.34 17.28 4.82
N LYS A 85 17.03 18.41 5.00
CA LYS A 85 18.02 18.57 6.09
C LYS A 85 17.34 18.55 7.47
N MET A 86 18.02 18.01 8.48
CA MET A 86 17.52 17.73 9.84
C MET A 86 16.63 18.81 10.47
N LYS A 87 16.97 20.11 10.35
CA LYS A 87 16.20 21.19 10.97
C LYS A 87 14.77 21.31 10.40
N LEU A 88 14.61 21.11 9.10
CA LEU A 88 13.30 21.15 8.43
C LEU A 88 12.50 19.86 8.67
N VAL A 89 13.17 18.70 8.69
CA VAL A 89 12.54 17.40 8.97
C VAL A 89 11.86 17.40 10.34
N ARG A 90 12.50 17.93 11.37
CA ARG A 90 11.96 17.91 12.73
C ARG A 90 10.68 18.73 12.86
N ILE A 91 10.62 19.90 12.23
CA ILE A 91 9.40 20.74 12.21
C ILE A 91 8.28 20.02 11.46
N TRP A 92 8.59 19.41 10.31
CA TRP A 92 7.65 18.65 9.52
C TRP A 92 7.09 17.42 10.24
N GLN A 93 7.94 16.57 10.80
CA GLN A 93 7.51 15.37 11.51
C GLN A 93 6.66 15.70 12.74
N THR A 94 7.02 16.75 13.48
CA THR A 94 6.24 17.17 14.66
C THR A 94 4.90 17.80 14.25
N GLY A 95 4.84 18.53 13.13
CA GLY A 95 3.62 19.13 12.61
C GLY A 95 2.67 18.11 11.96
N VAL A 96 3.19 17.23 11.13
CA VAL A 96 2.43 16.15 10.47
C VAL A 96 1.85 15.19 11.50
N ALA A 97 2.62 14.75 12.49
CA ALA A 97 2.10 13.85 13.53
C ALA A 97 0.91 14.45 14.29
N LYS A 98 0.89 15.78 14.47
CA LYS A 98 -0.24 16.48 15.08
C LYS A 98 -1.46 16.56 14.16
N LEU A 99 -1.25 16.71 12.85
CA LEU A 99 -2.33 16.76 11.87
C LEU A 99 -2.94 15.37 11.60
N GLU A 100 -2.12 14.32 11.53
CA GLU A 100 -2.58 12.94 11.35
C GLU A 100 -3.41 12.46 12.56
N GLN A 101 -3.10 12.91 13.77
CA GLN A 101 -3.92 12.65 14.98
C GLN A 101 -5.24 13.42 15.00
N GLN A 102 -5.36 14.52 14.24
CA GLN A 102 -6.56 15.35 14.17
C GLN A 102 -7.53 14.92 13.07
N GLN A 103 -7.12 14.06 12.14
CA GLN A 103 -7.99 13.54 11.07
C GLN A 103 -8.87 12.35 11.50
N VAL A 104 -8.89 11.98 12.78
CA VAL A 104 -9.84 10.97 13.32
C VAL A 104 -11.07 11.68 13.90
N VAL A 105 -11.84 12.40 13.09
CA VAL A 105 -13.29 12.66 13.30
C VAL A 105 -13.90 13.04 11.95
N THR A 106 -14.69 12.13 11.36
CA THR A 106 -16.11 12.25 11.02
C THR A 106 -16.51 10.99 10.25
N GLU A 107 -16.92 9.95 10.96
CA GLU A 107 -17.94 9.02 10.44
C GLU A 107 -19.32 9.59 10.83
N ASP A 108 -20.29 9.30 9.96
CA ASP A 108 -21.74 9.47 10.10
C ASP A 108 -22.35 10.82 9.71
N ALA A 109 -22.65 10.96 8.42
CA ALA A 109 -23.89 11.59 7.97
C ALA A 109 -24.18 11.21 6.51
N ASP A 110 -24.70 10.01 6.25
CA ASP A 110 -25.46 9.67 5.03
C ASP A 110 -26.50 8.59 5.38
N GLY A 111 -27.79 8.95 5.41
CA GLY A 111 -28.93 8.01 5.50
C GLY A 111 -30.06 8.44 6.41
#